data_AF-A0A318CQ45-F1
#
_entry.id   AF-A0A318CQ45-F1
#
_cell.length_a   1.000
_cell.length_b   1.000
_cell.length_c   1.000
_cell.angle_alpha   90.00
_cell.angle_beta   90.00
_cell.angle_gamma   90.00
#
_symmetry.space_group_name_H-M   'P 1'
#
loop_
_entity.id
_entity.type
_entity.pdbx_description
1 polymer ?
#
loop_
_entity_poly.entity_id
_entity_poly.type
_entity_poly.pdbx_seq_one_letter_code
_entity_poly.pdbx_strand_id
1 'polypeptide(L)'
;MHFFLDYARPYYYGVGMAHLHKKMKKGRPYYYVRESARVNGKPKIVNQVYLGSPERILKMATGPGTVCSKIQVQEFGALWLGNLIEREVGFSSLVNTIIPKGVRETGPSVGEYFLYAILNRMVDTCSKRALVEWYKLTAIQQIRPTDIDALTSQRFWKKWDRVDGKQIEEIATRFFRILAELEPLSSDCFMFDTTNYYTFMASESESDLAKRGKNKAGRNWLRQVGVALLVSRDNRIPLFYREYEG
;
A
#
# COMPACT_ATOMS: atom_id res chain seq x y z
N MET A 1 37.03 -16.53 6.60
CA MET A 1 35.96 -15.68 6.05
C MET A 1 34.88 -15.57 7.12
N HIS A 2 34.96 -14.54 7.95
CA HIS A 2 34.00 -14.33 9.05
C HIS A 2 32.82 -13.52 8.52
N PHE A 3 31.64 -14.14 8.51
CA PHE A 3 30.39 -13.43 8.30
C PHE A 3 30.06 -12.68 9.58
N PHE A 4 30.34 -11.38 9.60
CA PHE A 4 29.66 -10.47 10.52
C PHE A 4 28.22 -10.35 10.03
N LEU A 5 27.29 -10.99 10.73
CA LEU A 5 25.90 -10.56 10.71
C LEU A 5 25.90 -9.16 11.30
N ASP A 6 25.83 -8.15 10.43
CA ASP A 6 25.53 -6.80 10.87
C ASP A 6 24.30 -6.88 11.76
N TYR A 7 24.50 -6.51 13.02
CA TYR A 7 23.43 -6.31 13.98
C TYR A 7 22.51 -5.24 13.38
N ALA A 8 21.48 -5.68 12.66
CA ALA A 8 20.30 -4.90 12.41
C ALA A 8 19.81 -4.50 13.80
N ARG A 9 20.15 -3.27 14.23
CA ARG A 9 19.57 -2.67 15.42
C ARG A 9 18.07 -2.89 15.28
N PRO A 10 17.39 -3.54 16.24
CA PRO A 10 15.95 -3.60 16.21
C PRO A 10 15.49 -2.15 16.32
N TYR A 11 15.22 -1.55 15.16
CA TYR A 11 14.58 -0.26 15.07
C TYR A 11 13.31 -0.41 15.90
N TYR A 12 13.22 0.36 16.99
CA TYR A 12 12.09 0.34 17.91
C TYR A 12 10.83 0.70 17.12
N TYR A 13 10.19 -0.30 16.53
CA TYR A 13 8.76 -0.27 16.24
C TYR A 13 8.11 0.02 17.58
N GLY A 14 7.29 1.08 17.67
CA GLY A 14 6.47 1.31 18.86
C GLY A 14 5.66 0.04 19.09
N VAL A 15 6.13 -0.80 20.01
CA VAL A 15 5.59 -2.14 20.24
C VAL A 15 4.14 -1.94 20.62
N GLY A 16 3.22 -2.32 19.75
CA GLY A 16 1.82 -2.43 20.10
C GLY A 16 1.74 -3.47 21.20
N MET A 17 1.69 -3.04 22.46
CA MET A 17 1.73 -3.96 23.58
C MET A 17 0.40 -4.71 23.63
N ALA A 18 0.45 -6.00 23.30
CA ALA A 18 -0.67 -6.90 23.45
C ALA A 18 -1.16 -6.87 24.91
N HIS A 19 -2.43 -6.55 25.13
CA HIS A 19 -3.03 -6.52 26.46
C HIS A 19 -4.36 -7.28 26.46
N LEU A 20 -4.68 -7.87 27.60
CA LEU A 20 -5.98 -8.49 27.84
C LEU A 20 -7.04 -7.42 28.06
N HIS A 21 -8.13 -7.50 27.30
CA HIS A 21 -9.29 -6.63 27.42
C HIS A 21 -10.54 -7.44 27.75
N LYS A 22 -11.19 -7.10 28.87
CA LYS A 22 -12.47 -7.67 29.30
C LYS A 22 -13.64 -6.87 28.73
N LYS A 23 -14.57 -7.55 28.07
CA LYS A 23 -15.83 -7.00 27.57
C LYS A 23 -17.00 -7.77 28.18
N MET A 24 -17.95 -7.05 28.77
CA MET A 24 -19.20 -7.64 29.28
C MET A 24 -20.21 -7.78 28.14
N LYS A 25 -20.79 -8.97 27.96
CA LYS A 25 -21.94 -9.19 27.06
C LYS A 25 -22.99 -10.03 27.80
N LYS A 26 -24.22 -9.51 27.91
CA LYS A 26 -25.33 -10.18 28.63
C LYS A 26 -24.91 -10.67 30.03
N GLY A 27 -24.23 -9.83 30.81
CA GLY A 27 -23.75 -10.17 32.16
C GLY A 27 -22.56 -11.13 32.23
N ARG A 28 -22.08 -11.68 31.11
CA ARG A 28 -20.93 -12.60 31.09
C ARG A 28 -19.64 -11.90 30.62
N PRO A 29 -18.48 -12.16 31.26
CA PRO A 29 -17.21 -11.60 30.86
C PRO A 29 -16.61 -12.35 29.67
N TYR A 30 -16.12 -11.60 28.70
CA TYR A 30 -15.45 -12.12 27.50
C TYR A 30 -14.13 -11.39 27.30
N TYR A 31 -13.08 -12.13 26.99
CA TYR A 31 -11.72 -11.62 26.93
C TYR A 31 -11.21 -11.60 25.50
N TYR A 32 -10.41 -10.58 25.21
CA TYR A 32 -9.76 -10.35 23.93
C TYR A 32 -8.29 -9.98 24.19
N VAL A 33 -7.37 -10.44 23.35
CA VAL A 33 -6.05 -9.81 23.24
C VAL A 33 -6.18 -8.66 22.26
N ARG A 34 -5.76 -7.47 22.67
CA ARG A 34 -5.77 -6.26 21.85
C ARG A 34 -4.37 -5.72 21.69
N GLU A 35 -4.06 -5.26 20.49
CA GLU A 35 -2.87 -4.46 20.23
C GLU A 35 -3.34 -3.06 19.84
N SER A 36 -2.78 -2.07 20.51
CA SER A 36 -2.98 -0.66 20.20
C SER A 36 -1.77 -0.11 19.46
N ALA A 37 -2.02 0.68 18.43
CA ALA A 37 -1.00 1.46 17.74
C ALA A 37 -1.48 2.90 17.56
N ARG A 38 -0.55 3.83 17.35
CA ARG A 38 -0.92 5.21 17.01
C ARG A 38 -1.19 5.31 15.52
N VAL A 39 -2.43 5.62 15.16
CA VAL A 39 -2.86 5.89 13.78
C VAL A 39 -3.24 7.36 13.71
N ASN A 40 -2.51 8.16 12.93
CA ASN A 40 -2.63 9.63 12.92
C ASN A 40 -2.45 10.25 14.32
N GLY A 41 -1.44 9.81 15.09
CA GLY A 41 -1.15 10.31 16.44
C GLY A 41 -2.12 9.86 17.54
N LYS A 42 -3.28 9.32 17.19
CA LYS A 42 -4.31 8.83 18.13
C LYS A 42 -4.17 7.32 18.36
N PRO A 43 -4.27 6.82 19.61
CA PRO A 43 -4.27 5.39 19.88
C PRO A 43 -5.53 4.74 19.29
N LYS A 44 -5.36 3.76 18.42
CA LYS A 44 -6.42 2.90 17.86
C LYS A 44 -6.09 1.44 18.13
N ILE A 45 -7.12 0.61 18.32
CA ILE A 45 -6.96 -0.85 18.35
C ILE A 45 -6.78 -1.32 16.91
N VAL A 46 -5.60 -1.85 16.58
CA VAL A 46 -5.25 -2.30 15.22
C VAL A 46 -5.37 -3.81 15.06
N ASN A 47 -5.33 -4.56 16.17
CA ASN A 47 -5.56 -5.99 16.20
C ASN A 47 -6.41 -6.35 17.42
N GLN A 48 -7.34 -7.29 17.26
CA GLN A 48 -8.17 -7.79 18.34
C GLN A 48 -8.51 -9.26 18.11
N VAL A 49 -7.95 -10.13 18.94
CA VAL A 49 -8.18 -11.58 18.91
C VAL A 49 -9.10 -11.96 20.06
N TYR A 50 -10.22 -12.62 19.77
CA TYR A 50 -11.16 -13.10 20.78
C TYR A 50 -10.66 -14.39 21.44
N LEU A 51 -10.50 -14.36 22.77
CA LEU A 51 -10.03 -15.51 23.55
C LEU A 51 -11.18 -16.39 24.06
N GLY A 52 -12.32 -15.79 24.42
CA GLY A 52 -13.43 -16.53 25.01
C GLY A 52 -13.89 -16.02 26.36
N SER A 53 -14.64 -16.87 27.07
CA SER A 53 -14.96 -16.70 28.49
C SER A 53 -13.78 -17.15 29.37
N PRO A 54 -13.78 -16.84 30.69
CA PRO A 54 -12.77 -17.36 31.63
C PRO A 54 -12.60 -18.88 31.57
N GLU A 55 -13.69 -19.62 31.45
CA GLU A 55 -13.67 -21.10 31.41
C GLU A 55 -12.97 -21.60 30.14
N ARG A 56 -13.18 -20.92 29.00
CA ARG A 56 -12.50 -21.24 27.75
C ARG A 56 -11.00 -20.94 27.84
N ILE A 57 -10.63 -19.81 28.45
CA ILE A 57 -9.21 -19.47 28.65
C ILE A 57 -8.54 -20.48 29.57
N LEU A 58 -9.17 -20.85 30.68
CA LEU A 58 -8.66 -21.87 31.59
C LEU A 58 -8.47 -23.20 30.86
N LYS A 59 -9.46 -23.64 30.09
CA LYS A 59 -9.38 -24.86 29.27
C LYS A 59 -8.25 -24.81 28.23
N MET A 60 -7.99 -23.65 27.63
CA MET A 60 -6.86 -23.46 26.71
C MET A 60 -5.51 -23.54 27.43
N ALA A 61 -5.42 -23.06 28.67
CA ALA A 61 -4.19 -23.03 29.46
C ALA A 61 -3.86 -24.37 30.13
N THR A 62 -4.89 -25.16 30.49
CA THR A 62 -4.73 -26.44 31.22
C THR A 62 -4.94 -27.68 30.35
N GLY A 63 -5.42 -27.53 29.12
CA GLY A 63 -5.58 -28.64 28.18
C GLY A 63 -4.23 -29.19 27.68
N PRO A 64 -4.20 -30.44 27.17
CA PRO A 64 -3.01 -30.96 26.50
C PRO A 64 -2.65 -29.99 25.37
N GLY A 65 -1.42 -29.46 25.40
CA GLY A 65 -0.98 -28.40 24.52
C GLY A 65 -1.14 -28.82 23.06
N THR A 66 -2.20 -28.36 22.40
CA THR A 66 -2.27 -28.40 20.94
C THR A 66 -1.13 -27.54 20.43
N VAL A 67 -0.09 -28.19 19.89
CA VAL A 67 1.06 -27.57 19.26
C VAL A 67 0.54 -26.85 18.01
N CYS A 68 0.17 -25.59 18.16
CA CYS A 68 -0.38 -24.71 17.11
C CYS A 68 -1.69 -25.20 16.46
N SER A 69 -2.84 -24.75 16.98
CA SER A 69 -4.14 -25.04 16.35
C SER A 69 -4.48 -24.11 15.16
N LYS A 70 -3.74 -23.01 14.98
CA LYS A 70 -3.97 -22.06 13.89
C LYS A 70 -2.70 -21.28 13.55
N ILE A 71 -2.26 -21.37 12.31
CA ILE A 71 -1.19 -20.56 11.74
C ILE A 71 -1.84 -19.42 10.97
N GLN A 72 -1.36 -18.19 11.18
CA GLN A 72 -1.67 -17.07 10.31
C GLN A 72 -0.46 -16.82 9.41
N VAL A 73 -0.65 -16.99 8.11
CA VAL A 73 0.37 -16.66 7.10
C VAL A 73 0.03 -15.27 6.57
N GLN A 74 1.00 -14.37 6.58
CA GLN A 74 0.86 -13.02 6.06
C GLN A 74 2.00 -12.68 5.11
N GLU A 75 1.69 -11.96 4.04
CA GLU A 75 2.73 -11.35 3.21
C GLU A 75 3.44 -10.26 4.00
N PHE A 76 4.76 -10.41 4.17
CA PHE A 76 5.60 -9.51 4.97
C PHE A 76 6.78 -8.97 4.17
N GLY A 77 7.59 -9.85 3.56
CA GLY A 77 8.89 -9.47 3.02
C GLY A 77 8.82 -8.42 1.91
N ALA A 78 7.93 -8.60 0.94
CA ALA A 78 7.81 -7.67 -0.19
C ALA A 78 7.24 -6.32 0.25
N LEU A 79 6.27 -6.35 1.18
CA LEU A 79 5.72 -5.13 1.78
C LEU A 79 6.71 -4.38 2.66
N TRP A 80 7.51 -5.10 3.43
CA TRP A 80 8.54 -4.50 4.27
C TRP A 80 9.58 -3.80 3.41
N LEU A 81 10.05 -4.46 2.34
CA LEU A 81 10.96 -3.86 1.37
C LEU A 81 10.34 -2.63 0.70
N GLY A 82 9.09 -2.73 0.22
CA GLY A 82 8.38 -1.58 -0.36
C GLY A 82 8.24 -0.41 0.61
N ASN A 83 8.00 -0.67 1.90
CA ASN A 83 7.96 0.36 2.93
C ASN A 83 9.35 0.94 3.26
N LEU A 84 10.44 0.17 3.12
CA LEU A 84 11.80 0.74 3.22
C LEU A 84 12.08 1.69 2.06
N ILE A 85 11.77 1.29 0.83
CA ILE A 85 11.91 2.16 -0.36
C ILE A 85 11.11 3.45 -0.16
N GLU A 86 9.85 3.35 0.31
CA GLU A 86 9.02 4.52 0.62
C GLU A 86 9.64 5.44 1.68
N ARG A 87 10.41 4.93 2.64
CA ARG A 87 11.06 5.77 3.66
C ARG A 87 12.21 6.59 3.08
N GLU A 88 12.93 6.05 2.11
CA GLU A 88 14.01 6.76 1.40
C GLU A 88 13.43 7.73 0.37
N VAL A 89 12.45 7.28 -0.43
CA VAL A 89 11.87 8.07 -1.53
C VAL A 89 10.84 9.10 -1.05
N GLY A 90 10.10 8.79 0.01
CA GLY A 90 9.11 9.70 0.61
C GLY A 90 7.92 10.05 -0.29
N PHE A 91 7.48 9.15 -1.17
CA PHE A 91 6.48 9.44 -2.19
C PHE A 91 5.13 9.88 -1.59
N SER A 92 4.65 9.20 -0.54
CA SER A 92 3.39 9.58 0.10
C SER A 92 3.46 10.99 0.71
N SER A 93 4.61 11.36 1.26
CA SER A 93 4.85 12.71 1.80
C SER A 93 4.90 13.75 0.69
N LEU A 94 5.58 13.47 -0.43
CA LEU A 94 5.60 14.33 -1.62
C LEU A 94 4.18 14.64 -2.11
N VAL A 95 3.36 13.60 -2.29
CA VAL A 95 1.97 13.77 -2.72
C VAL A 95 1.19 14.61 -1.71
N ASN A 96 1.40 14.41 -0.40
CA ASN A 96 0.72 15.19 0.63
C ASN A 96 1.17 16.65 0.69
N THR A 97 2.39 16.99 0.25
CA THR A 97 2.84 18.38 0.12
C THR A 97 2.05 19.11 -0.97
N ILE A 98 1.77 18.43 -2.09
CA ILE A 98 1.04 19.00 -3.23
C ILE A 98 -0.47 18.98 -2.98
N ILE A 99 -0.96 17.88 -2.42
CA ILE A 99 -2.37 17.62 -2.15
C ILE A 99 -2.55 17.41 -0.63
N PRO A 100 -2.56 18.49 0.17
CA PRO A 100 -2.67 18.39 1.61
C PRO A 100 -4.00 17.78 2.03
N LYS A 101 -4.03 17.22 3.24
CA LYS A 101 -5.24 16.63 3.81
C LYS A 101 -6.32 17.69 4.01
N GLY A 102 -7.55 17.41 3.60
CA GLY A 102 -8.67 18.33 3.82
C GLY A 102 -8.98 18.50 5.31
N VAL A 103 -9.51 19.67 5.71
CA VAL A 103 -9.77 20.03 7.11
C VAL A 103 -10.63 19.01 7.87
N ARG A 104 -11.60 18.38 7.19
CA ARG A 104 -12.51 17.37 7.75
C ARG A 104 -12.21 15.94 7.29
N GLU A 105 -11.07 15.75 6.63
CA GLU A 105 -10.71 14.47 6.05
C GLU A 105 -10.26 13.48 7.11
N THR A 106 -10.84 12.29 7.09
CA THR A 106 -10.50 11.19 8.00
C THR A 106 -9.86 10.03 7.25
N GLY A 107 -9.22 9.14 8.01
CA GLY A 107 -8.51 7.99 7.46
C GLY A 107 -7.19 8.38 6.77
N PRO A 108 -6.68 7.49 5.89
CA PRO A 108 -5.42 7.73 5.19
C PRO A 108 -5.48 8.94 4.25
N SER A 109 -4.36 9.61 4.05
CA SER A 109 -4.25 10.78 3.15
C SER A 109 -4.25 10.40 1.67
N VAL A 110 -4.32 11.37 0.75
CA VAL A 110 -4.18 11.10 -0.70
C VAL A 110 -2.87 10.37 -1.01
N GLY A 111 -1.73 10.84 -0.47
CA GLY A 111 -0.44 10.18 -0.64
C GLY A 111 -0.39 8.76 -0.10
N GLU A 112 -1.09 8.48 1.01
CA GLU A 112 -1.18 7.11 1.52
C GLU A 112 -2.02 6.20 0.61
N TYR A 113 -3.11 6.69 0.00
CA TYR A 113 -3.87 5.91 -0.97
C TYR A 113 -3.05 5.58 -2.23
N PHE A 114 -2.25 6.54 -2.69
CA PHE A 114 -1.26 6.30 -3.73
C PHE A 114 -0.27 5.19 -3.33
N LEU A 115 0.35 5.32 -2.16
CA LEU A 115 1.29 4.32 -1.63
C LEU A 115 0.66 2.93 -1.53
N TYR A 116 -0.54 2.81 -0.97
CA TYR A 116 -1.20 1.51 -0.85
C TYR A 116 -1.57 0.91 -2.22
N ALA A 117 -1.89 1.74 -3.22
CA ALA A 117 -2.05 1.25 -4.59
C ALA A 117 -0.72 0.80 -5.22
N ILE A 118 0.38 1.48 -4.94
CA ILE A 118 1.73 1.13 -5.40
C ILE A 118 2.16 -0.20 -4.78
N LEU A 119 2.06 -0.34 -3.46
CA LEU A 119 2.41 -1.58 -2.74
C LEU A 119 1.59 -2.76 -3.25
N ASN A 120 0.29 -2.59 -3.48
CA ASN A 120 -0.52 -3.64 -4.08
C ASN A 120 -0.03 -4.03 -5.48
N ARG A 121 0.35 -3.06 -6.32
CA ARG A 121 0.90 -3.34 -7.65
C ARG A 121 2.26 -4.02 -7.64
N MET A 122 3.11 -3.70 -6.67
CA MET A 122 4.44 -4.29 -6.54
C MET A 122 4.39 -5.75 -6.07
N VAL A 123 3.41 -6.10 -5.23
CA VAL A 123 3.39 -7.37 -4.51
C VAL A 123 2.44 -8.39 -5.15
N ASP A 124 1.15 -8.10 -5.18
CA ASP A 124 0.13 -8.99 -5.74
C ASP A 124 -1.08 -8.15 -6.18
N THR A 125 -1.08 -7.79 -7.46
CA THR A 125 -2.00 -6.79 -8.01
C THR A 125 -3.44 -7.29 -7.94
N CYS A 126 -4.30 -6.54 -7.25
CA CYS A 126 -5.74 -6.82 -7.20
C CYS A 126 -6.59 -5.59 -7.56
N SER A 127 -7.89 -5.81 -7.73
CA SER A 127 -8.82 -4.71 -7.94
C SER A 127 -8.91 -3.81 -6.70
N LYS A 128 -9.27 -2.53 -6.88
CA LYS A 128 -9.51 -1.59 -5.75
C LYS A 128 -10.65 -2.05 -4.83
N ARG A 129 -11.56 -2.90 -5.33
CA ARG A 129 -12.62 -3.54 -4.53
C ARG A 129 -12.07 -4.63 -3.59
N ALA A 130 -11.01 -5.31 -3.98
CA ALA A 130 -10.38 -6.39 -3.21
C ALA A 130 -9.29 -5.88 -2.25
N LEU A 131 -8.91 -4.60 -2.33
CA LEU A 131 -7.76 -4.03 -1.62
C LEU A 131 -7.84 -4.22 -0.09
N VAL A 132 -9.01 -4.05 0.51
CA VAL A 132 -9.24 -4.23 1.95
C VAL A 132 -8.96 -5.67 2.37
N GLU A 133 -9.54 -6.64 1.66
CA GLU A 133 -9.35 -8.07 1.97
C GLU A 133 -7.93 -8.51 1.70
N TRP A 134 -7.31 -8.01 0.62
CA TRP A 134 -5.90 -8.24 0.34
C TRP A 134 -5.01 -7.77 1.50
N TYR A 135 -5.15 -6.53 1.96
CA TYR A 135 -4.36 -6.01 3.07
C TYR A 135 -4.55 -6.76 4.40
N LYS A 136 -5.74 -7.33 4.66
CA LYS A 136 -5.96 -8.18 5.85
C LYS A 136 -5.09 -9.44 5.85
N LEU A 137 -4.70 -9.93 4.68
CA LEU A 137 -3.80 -11.08 4.50
C LEU A 137 -2.32 -10.68 4.54
N THR A 138 -2.01 -9.42 4.81
CA THR A 138 -0.64 -8.90 4.85
C THR A 138 -0.25 -8.46 6.26
N ALA A 139 1.06 -8.33 6.49
CA ALA A 139 1.60 -7.83 7.74
C ALA A 139 1.68 -6.28 7.79
N ILE A 140 0.81 -5.58 7.06
CA ILE A 140 0.82 -4.12 6.98
C ILE A 140 0.63 -3.48 8.35
N GLN A 141 -0.11 -4.10 9.28
CA GLN A 141 -0.30 -3.55 10.63
C GLN A 141 0.99 -3.56 11.46
N GLN A 142 1.90 -4.51 11.23
CA GLN A 142 3.21 -4.53 11.87
C GLN A 142 4.20 -3.58 11.18
N ILE A 143 4.11 -3.45 9.85
CA ILE A 143 5.05 -2.67 9.04
C ILE A 143 4.72 -1.17 9.06
N ARG A 144 3.45 -0.83 8.80
CA ARG A 144 2.93 0.54 8.70
C ARG A 144 1.45 0.56 9.13
N PRO A 145 1.17 0.67 10.45
CA PRO A 145 -0.20 0.61 10.97
C PRO A 145 -1.15 1.60 10.28
N THR A 146 -2.28 1.10 9.81
CA THR A 146 -3.26 1.89 9.06
C THR A 146 -4.69 1.42 9.28
N ASP A 147 -5.65 2.26 8.94
CA ASP A 147 -7.08 1.92 8.96
C ASP A 147 -7.41 1.14 7.69
N ILE A 148 -7.20 -0.19 7.69
CA ILE A 148 -7.40 -1.03 6.50
C ILE A 148 -8.85 -0.95 5.99
N ASP A 149 -9.83 -0.87 6.90
CA ASP A 149 -11.24 -0.73 6.55
C ASP A 149 -11.54 0.63 5.88
N ALA A 150 -10.61 1.59 5.93
CA ALA A 150 -10.71 2.80 5.12
C ALA A 150 -10.36 2.56 3.65
N LEU A 151 -9.57 1.56 3.28
CA LEU A 151 -9.03 1.34 1.93
C LEU A 151 -10.05 0.80 0.90
N THR A 152 -11.33 1.10 1.12
CA THR A 152 -12.43 0.74 0.22
C THR A 152 -12.32 1.45 -1.13
N SER A 153 -12.83 0.82 -2.20
CA SER A 153 -12.88 1.42 -3.54
C SER A 153 -13.62 2.76 -3.56
N GLN A 154 -14.69 2.92 -2.79
CA GLN A 154 -15.45 4.18 -2.73
C GLN A 154 -14.62 5.31 -2.13
N ARG A 155 -13.88 5.03 -1.05
CA ARG A 155 -12.98 6.04 -0.47
C ARG A 155 -11.79 6.31 -1.38
N PHE A 156 -11.29 5.31 -2.11
CA PHE A 156 -10.26 5.50 -3.14
C PHE A 156 -10.69 6.55 -4.17
N TRP A 157 -11.89 6.41 -4.76
CA TRP A 157 -12.42 7.38 -5.70
C TRP A 157 -12.63 8.78 -5.09
N LYS A 158 -13.15 8.86 -3.86
CA LYS A 158 -13.25 10.15 -3.14
C LYS A 158 -11.90 10.85 -2.92
N LYS A 159 -10.79 10.10 -2.82
CA LYS A 159 -9.45 10.69 -2.80
C LYS A 159 -9.03 11.15 -4.19
N TRP A 160 -9.32 10.36 -5.21
CA TRP A 160 -8.99 10.66 -6.60
C TRP A 160 -9.73 11.89 -7.14
N ASP A 161 -10.95 12.18 -6.66
CA ASP A 161 -11.68 13.41 -6.95
C ASP A 161 -10.95 14.68 -6.50
N ARG A 162 -9.94 14.56 -5.63
CA ARG A 162 -9.09 15.65 -5.15
C ARG A 162 -7.81 15.83 -5.97
N VAL A 163 -7.58 14.97 -6.96
CA VAL A 163 -6.35 14.91 -7.75
C VAL A 163 -6.66 15.43 -9.14
N ASP A 164 -6.07 16.55 -9.52
CA ASP A 164 -6.16 17.09 -10.87
C ASP A 164 -4.93 16.73 -11.73
N GLY A 165 -5.04 16.95 -13.04
CA GLY A 165 -3.97 16.61 -13.99
C GLY A 165 -2.67 17.38 -13.76
N LYS A 166 -2.75 18.67 -13.40
CA LYS A 166 -1.54 19.49 -13.13
C LYS A 166 -0.81 19.02 -11.88
N GLN A 167 -1.56 18.62 -10.86
CA GLN A 167 -0.99 18.01 -9.67
C GLN A 167 -0.28 16.69 -9.97
N ILE A 168 -0.83 15.86 -10.88
CA ILE A 168 -0.16 14.63 -11.33
C ILE A 168 1.17 14.96 -12.03
N GLU A 169 1.18 15.95 -12.92
CA GLU A 169 2.40 16.41 -13.60
C GLU A 169 3.45 16.94 -12.60
N GLU A 170 3.02 17.70 -11.60
CA GLU A 170 3.90 18.21 -10.54
C GLU A 170 4.47 17.07 -9.67
N ILE A 171 3.61 16.12 -9.26
CA ILE A 171 4.01 14.93 -8.50
C ILE A 171 5.08 14.16 -9.29
N ALA A 172 4.82 13.89 -10.58
CA ALA A 172 5.74 13.17 -11.45
C ALA A 172 7.10 13.87 -11.56
N THR A 173 7.08 15.17 -11.85
CA THR A 173 8.31 15.98 -12.01
C THR A 173 9.16 15.97 -10.74
N ARG A 174 8.53 16.18 -9.58
CA ARG A 174 9.24 16.18 -8.30
C ARG A 174 9.70 14.79 -7.89
N PHE A 175 8.91 13.76 -8.17
CA PHE A 175 9.28 12.38 -7.91
C PHE A 175 10.55 11.98 -8.68
N PHE A 176 10.61 12.26 -9.99
CA PHE A 176 11.80 11.95 -10.77
C PHE A 176 13.03 12.73 -10.33
N ARG A 177 12.85 13.98 -9.86
CA ARG A 177 13.96 14.73 -9.26
C ARG A 177 14.51 14.05 -8.00
N ILE A 178 13.63 13.60 -7.10
CA ILE A 178 14.04 12.85 -5.89
C ILE A 178 14.80 11.58 -6.29
N LEU A 179 14.30 10.83 -7.28
CA LEU A 179 14.97 9.62 -7.74
C LEU A 179 16.36 9.92 -8.34
N ALA A 180 16.49 11.00 -9.12
CA ALA A 180 17.77 11.40 -9.70
C ALA A 180 18.78 11.89 -8.64
N GLU A 181 18.31 12.44 -7.52
CA GLU A 181 19.15 12.81 -6.37
C GLU A 181 19.60 11.59 -5.56
N LEU A 182 18.70 10.62 -5.35
CA LEU A 182 18.99 9.37 -4.63
C LEU A 182 19.91 8.45 -5.43
N GLU A 183 19.70 8.37 -6.75
CA GLU A 183 20.40 7.47 -7.65
C GLU A 183 20.91 8.25 -8.89
N PRO A 184 22.03 8.99 -8.74
CA PRO A 184 22.57 9.80 -9.81
C PRO A 184 22.91 8.99 -11.06
N LEU A 185 22.70 9.62 -12.22
CA LEU A 185 23.04 9.03 -13.51
C LEU A 185 24.55 8.88 -13.65
N SER A 186 25.00 7.68 -14.05
CA SER A 186 26.40 7.44 -14.43
C SER A 186 26.62 7.42 -15.95
N SER A 187 25.54 7.50 -16.74
CA SER A 187 25.59 7.46 -18.20
C SER A 187 24.59 8.43 -18.85
N ASP A 188 24.99 9.01 -19.98
CA ASP A 188 24.13 9.82 -20.86
C ASP A 188 23.26 8.96 -21.81
N CYS A 189 23.19 7.64 -21.58
CA CYS A 189 22.42 6.71 -22.39
C CYS A 189 21.11 6.33 -21.69
N PHE A 190 20.01 6.44 -22.44
CA PHE A 190 18.67 6.15 -21.96
C PHE A 190 18.04 4.98 -22.72
N MET A 191 17.17 4.24 -22.04
CA MET A 191 16.32 3.23 -22.63
C MET A 191 14.88 3.75 -22.64
N PHE A 192 14.19 3.50 -23.75
CA PHE A 192 12.82 3.90 -23.96
C PHE A 192 12.00 2.66 -24.29
N ASP A 193 10.89 2.46 -23.58
CA ASP A 193 9.91 1.43 -23.90
C ASP A 193 8.49 1.99 -23.86
N THR A 194 7.60 1.37 -24.62
CA THR A 194 6.19 1.74 -24.68
C THR A 194 5.32 0.54 -24.37
N THR A 195 4.33 0.76 -23.52
CA THR A 195 3.31 -0.25 -23.19
C THR A 195 1.92 0.33 -23.34
N ASN A 196 0.92 -0.53 -23.44
CA ASN A 196 -0.47 -0.12 -23.52
C ASN A 196 -1.34 -0.82 -22.47
N TYR A 197 -2.24 -0.04 -21.87
CA TYR A 197 -3.19 -0.51 -20.89
C TYR A 197 -4.59 -0.44 -21.48
N TYR A 198 -5.18 -1.60 -21.81
CA TYR A 198 -6.58 -1.63 -22.20
C TYR A 198 -7.47 -1.32 -20.99
N THR A 199 -8.62 -0.70 -21.28
CA THR A 199 -9.62 -0.27 -20.32
C THR A 199 -10.96 -0.94 -20.64
N PHE A 200 -11.88 -0.89 -19.69
CA PHE A 200 -13.28 -1.28 -19.90
C PHE A 200 -14.18 -0.04 -19.96
N MET A 201 -13.63 1.10 -20.36
CA MET A 201 -14.39 2.33 -20.55
C MET A 201 -15.49 2.11 -21.59
N ALA A 202 -16.69 2.62 -21.33
CA ALA A 202 -17.80 2.54 -22.26
C ALA A 202 -17.44 3.27 -23.57
N SER A 203 -18.02 2.85 -24.69
CA SER A 203 -17.68 3.42 -26.00
C SER A 203 -18.17 4.86 -26.13
N GLU A 204 -19.24 5.19 -25.41
CA GLU A 204 -19.94 6.46 -25.39
C GLU A 204 -19.24 7.49 -24.49
N SER A 205 -18.31 7.06 -23.63
CA SER A 205 -17.57 7.98 -22.77
C SER A 205 -16.53 8.77 -23.58
N GLU A 206 -16.58 10.08 -23.59
CA GLU A 206 -15.59 10.89 -24.31
C GLU A 206 -14.18 10.70 -23.73
N SER A 207 -13.18 10.56 -24.60
CA SER A 207 -11.76 10.57 -24.21
C SER A 207 -10.88 10.76 -25.43
N ASP A 208 -10.00 11.76 -25.38
CA ASP A 208 -8.95 11.98 -26.37
C ASP A 208 -7.82 10.95 -26.21
N LEU A 209 -7.56 10.50 -24.98
CA LEU A 209 -6.44 9.62 -24.67
C LEU A 209 -6.79 8.13 -24.90
N ALA A 210 -7.98 7.70 -24.48
CA ALA A 210 -8.37 6.30 -24.58
C ALA A 210 -8.92 5.97 -25.98
N LYS A 211 -8.09 5.36 -26.85
CA LYS A 211 -8.46 4.98 -28.23
C LYS A 211 -8.29 3.48 -28.47
N ARG A 212 -8.93 2.95 -29.52
CA ARG A 212 -8.78 1.53 -29.90
C ARG A 212 -7.54 1.40 -30.78
N GLY A 213 -6.73 0.39 -30.49
CA GLY A 213 -5.53 0.12 -31.27
C GLY A 213 -5.06 -1.31 -31.11
N LYS A 214 -3.84 -1.59 -31.55
CA LYS A 214 -3.23 -2.92 -31.43
C LYS A 214 -2.81 -3.16 -29.98
N ASN A 215 -3.32 -4.22 -29.37
CA ASN A 215 -2.98 -4.62 -28.01
C ASN A 215 -2.30 -5.99 -28.01
N LYS A 216 -1.22 -6.15 -27.21
CA LYS A 216 -0.46 -7.42 -27.12
C LYS A 216 -1.28 -8.58 -26.56
N ALA A 217 -2.33 -8.31 -25.79
CA ALA A 217 -3.27 -9.31 -25.26
C ALA A 217 -4.43 -9.64 -26.23
N GLY A 218 -4.36 -9.18 -27.48
CA GLY A 218 -5.38 -9.44 -28.51
C GLY A 218 -6.69 -8.67 -28.34
N ARG A 219 -6.80 -7.80 -27.33
CA ARG A 219 -8.03 -7.06 -26.98
C ARG A 219 -8.20 -5.76 -27.76
N ASN A 220 -8.03 -5.79 -29.08
CA ASN A 220 -8.04 -4.60 -29.94
C ASN A 220 -9.39 -3.86 -29.95
N TRP A 221 -10.47 -4.53 -29.54
CA TRP A 221 -11.81 -3.93 -29.43
C TRP A 221 -11.98 -3.05 -28.18
N LEU A 222 -11.09 -3.19 -27.19
CA LEU A 222 -11.07 -2.36 -25.99
C LEU A 222 -10.28 -1.09 -26.26
N ARG A 223 -10.74 0.02 -25.66
CA ARG A 223 -10.00 1.29 -25.68
C ARG A 223 -8.82 1.19 -24.72
N GLN A 224 -7.67 1.70 -25.12
CA GLN A 224 -6.43 1.62 -24.37
C GLN A 224 -5.77 2.99 -24.24
N VAL A 225 -4.85 3.10 -23.28
CA VAL A 225 -3.96 4.25 -23.13
C VAL A 225 -2.53 3.75 -23.25
N GLY A 226 -1.74 4.41 -24.08
CA GLY A 226 -0.31 4.18 -24.20
C GLY A 226 0.45 4.87 -23.08
N VAL A 227 1.49 4.24 -22.58
CA VAL A 227 2.46 4.85 -21.66
C VAL A 227 3.86 4.59 -22.20
N ALA A 228 4.58 5.68 -22.43
CA ALA A 228 6.00 5.67 -22.73
C ALA A 228 6.78 5.90 -21.43
N LEU A 229 7.83 5.11 -21.21
CA LEU A 229 8.71 5.21 -20.06
C LEU A 229 10.16 5.37 -20.53
N LEU A 230 10.83 6.39 -20.01
CA LEU A 230 12.26 6.61 -20.19
C LEU A 230 12.98 6.24 -18.90
N VAL A 231 13.97 5.37 -19.00
CA VAL A 231 14.82 4.95 -17.88
C VAL A 231 16.28 5.15 -18.23
N SER A 232 17.12 5.31 -17.21
CA SER A 232 18.57 5.25 -17.36
C SER A 232 19.03 3.85 -17.76
N ARG A 233 20.11 3.73 -18.55
CA ARG A 233 20.61 2.42 -19.01
C ARG A 233 21.35 1.64 -17.92
N ASP A 234 22.05 2.35 -17.05
CA ASP A 234 22.95 1.85 -16.01
C ASP A 234 22.18 1.28 -14.81
N ASN A 235 21.42 2.13 -14.10
CA ASN A 235 20.71 1.76 -12.87
C ASN A 235 19.19 1.57 -13.08
N ARG A 236 18.68 1.74 -14.31
CA ARG A 236 17.28 1.50 -14.71
C ARG A 236 16.28 2.35 -13.92
N ILE A 237 16.73 3.51 -13.44
CA ILE A 237 15.91 4.47 -12.73
C ILE A 237 15.02 5.20 -13.73
N PRO A 238 13.71 5.31 -13.45
CA PRO A 238 12.81 6.03 -14.34
C PRO A 238 13.07 7.54 -14.22
N LEU A 239 13.14 8.20 -15.37
CA LEU A 239 13.47 9.62 -15.48
C LEU A 239 12.30 10.45 -16.01
N PHE A 240 11.46 9.82 -16.82
CA PHE A 240 10.33 10.48 -17.45
C PHE A 240 9.29 9.45 -17.88
N TYR A 241 8.02 9.87 -17.87
CA TYR A 241 6.95 9.13 -18.54
C TYR A 241 6.08 10.08 -19.35
N ARG A 242 5.39 9.54 -20.35
CA ARG A 242 4.34 10.25 -21.07
C ARG A 242 3.24 9.30 -21.49
N GLU A 243 2.00 9.63 -21.13
CA GLU A 243 0.83 9.00 -21.71
C GLU A 243 0.59 9.47 -23.14
N TYR A 244 0.10 8.57 -23.99
CA TYR A 244 -0.26 8.87 -25.36
C TYR A 244 -1.49 8.07 -25.78
N GLU A 245 -2.09 8.46 -26.91
CA GLU A 245 -3.32 7.88 -27.40
C GLU A 245 -3.17 6.38 -27.73
N GLY A 246 -4.21 5.62 -27.43
CA GLY A 246 -4.23 4.15 -27.59
C GLY A 246 -4.31 3.60 -29.00
#